data_AF-A0A7K3EQY9-F1
#
_entry.id   AF-A0A7K3EQY9-F1
#
_cell.length_a   1.000
_cell.length_b   1.000
_cell.length_c   1.000
_cell.angle_alpha   90.00
_cell.angle_beta   90.00
_cell.angle_gamma   90.00
#
_symmetry.space_group_name_H-M   'P 1'
#
loop_
_entity.id
_entity.type
_entity.pdbx_description
1 polymer ?
#
loop_
_entity_poly.entity_id
_entity_poly.type
_entity_poly.pdbx_seq_one_letter_code
_entity_poly.pdbx_strand_id
1 'polypeptide(L)'
;AATVTPAGAAVPEAPAAPSAATATAAAADVDYDTWQRDCRAVMDAALPYLKDRIGDARPGEKQAIVLDIDNTSLETDFGFSYPQPANRPVLEAARYAQERGVALFFVTARPGIIGLPTEWNLDHAGYESSGLYVRGFVDLFRNVAEYKTEQRAKIESKGYTIIANIGNSATDLSGGHAEKTFKLPDYDGQLS
;
A
#
# COMPACT_ATOMS: atom_id res chain seq x y z
N ALA A 1 30.86 -59.60 -46.51
CA ALA A 1 30.12 -58.53 -47.21
C ALA A 1 28.63 -58.82 -47.02
N ALA A 2 27.78 -57.96 -46.47
CA ALA A 2 27.88 -56.59 -46.02
C ALA A 2 27.04 -56.43 -44.73
N THR A 3 27.54 -55.68 -43.77
CA THR A 3 26.85 -55.28 -42.53
C THR A 3 26.02 -54.03 -42.81
N VAL A 4 24.71 -54.07 -42.55
CA VAL A 4 23.83 -52.89 -42.62
C VAL A 4 23.69 -52.30 -41.21
N THR A 5 24.23 -51.11 -41.03
CA THR A 5 24.09 -50.26 -39.83
C THR A 5 22.73 -49.56 -39.87
N PRO A 6 21.96 -49.49 -38.78
CA PRO A 6 20.75 -48.66 -38.75
C PRO A 6 21.12 -47.18 -38.62
N ALA A 7 20.44 -46.34 -39.40
CA ALA A 7 20.57 -44.89 -39.37
C ALA A 7 20.06 -44.34 -38.03
N GLY A 8 20.90 -43.57 -37.33
CA GLY A 8 20.50 -42.82 -36.14
C GLY A 8 19.54 -41.70 -36.49
N ALA A 9 18.39 -41.66 -35.83
CA ALA A 9 17.45 -40.55 -35.92
C ALA A 9 18.05 -39.32 -35.22
N ALA A 10 18.10 -38.19 -35.92
CA ALA A 10 18.45 -36.90 -35.34
C ALA A 10 17.31 -36.41 -34.44
N VAL A 11 17.64 -36.06 -33.19
CA VAL A 11 16.72 -35.42 -32.25
C VAL A 11 16.71 -33.91 -32.57
N PRO A 12 15.55 -33.25 -32.73
CA PRO A 12 15.53 -31.81 -32.92
C PRO A 12 15.90 -31.09 -31.61
N GLU A 13 16.82 -30.14 -31.72
CA GLU A 13 17.23 -29.24 -30.64
C GLU A 13 16.07 -28.30 -30.29
N ALA A 14 15.66 -28.27 -29.02
CA ALA A 14 14.61 -27.40 -28.53
C ALA A 14 15.10 -25.94 -28.47
N PRO A 15 14.28 -24.94 -28.87
CA PRO A 15 14.71 -23.55 -28.83
C PRO A 15 14.87 -23.08 -27.38
N ALA A 16 16.00 -22.45 -27.09
CA ALA A 16 16.30 -21.85 -25.79
C ALA A 16 15.26 -20.76 -25.45
N ALA A 17 14.67 -20.85 -24.25
CA ALA A 17 13.78 -19.83 -23.73
C ALA A 17 14.55 -18.51 -23.53
N PRO A 18 13.97 -17.35 -23.89
CA PRO A 18 14.63 -16.07 -23.66
C PRO A 18 14.73 -15.82 -22.15
N SER A 19 15.94 -15.47 -21.72
CA SER A 19 16.25 -14.97 -20.38
C SER A 19 15.39 -13.74 -20.10
N ALA A 20 14.60 -13.79 -19.02
CA ALA A 20 13.84 -12.64 -18.53
C ALA A 20 14.84 -11.55 -18.12
N ALA A 21 14.94 -10.52 -18.96
CA ALA A 21 15.70 -9.32 -18.64
C ALA A 21 15.05 -8.65 -17.41
N THR A 22 15.87 -8.40 -16.41
CA THR A 22 15.58 -7.59 -15.22
C THR A 22 14.88 -6.29 -15.63
N ALA A 23 13.67 -6.08 -15.10
CA ALA A 23 12.91 -4.85 -15.28
C ALA A 23 13.67 -3.69 -14.64
N THR A 24 14.18 -2.80 -15.47
CA THR A 24 14.56 -1.44 -15.06
C THR A 24 13.26 -0.72 -14.68
N ALA A 25 13.13 -0.29 -13.43
CA ALA A 25 11.97 0.47 -12.96
C ALA A 25 11.82 1.75 -13.80
N ALA A 26 10.80 1.78 -14.65
CA ALA A 26 10.39 2.98 -15.37
C ALA A 26 9.65 3.89 -14.40
N ALA A 27 9.98 5.18 -14.40
CA ALA A 27 9.07 6.19 -13.86
C ALA A 27 7.71 6.00 -14.54
N ALA A 28 6.62 6.01 -13.77
CA ALA A 28 5.29 5.72 -14.26
C ALA A 28 4.95 6.56 -15.51
N ASP A 29 4.42 5.93 -16.55
CA ASP A 29 3.86 6.62 -17.72
C ASP A 29 2.51 7.32 -17.40
N VAL A 30 2.12 7.37 -16.12
CA VAL A 30 0.86 7.94 -15.67
C VAL A 30 1.05 9.37 -15.19
N ASP A 31 0.30 10.29 -15.78
CA ASP A 31 0.30 11.68 -15.34
C ASP A 31 -0.44 11.86 -14.00
N TYR A 32 -0.01 12.89 -13.26
CA TYR A 32 -0.55 13.22 -11.93
C TYR A 32 -2.07 13.43 -11.91
N ASP A 33 -2.63 14.07 -12.94
CA ASP A 33 -4.07 14.37 -12.98
C ASP A 33 -4.90 13.09 -13.17
N THR A 34 -4.36 12.13 -13.92
CA THR A 34 -4.94 10.78 -14.05
C THR A 34 -4.88 10.04 -12.71
N TRP A 35 -3.72 10.00 -12.05
CA TRP A 35 -3.59 9.35 -10.74
C TRP A 35 -4.53 9.94 -9.68
N GLN A 36 -4.59 11.27 -9.58
CA GLN A 36 -5.49 11.96 -8.66
C GLN A 36 -6.97 11.62 -8.92
N ARG A 37 -7.38 11.51 -10.20
CA ARG A 37 -8.75 11.15 -10.59
C ARG A 37 -9.08 9.71 -10.22
N ASP A 38 -8.16 8.79 -10.43
CA ASP A 38 -8.35 7.37 -10.10
C ASP A 38 -8.37 7.14 -8.59
N CYS A 39 -7.48 7.78 -7.84
CA CYS A 39 -7.55 7.82 -6.38
C CYS A 39 -8.89 8.42 -5.90
N ARG A 40 -9.39 9.48 -6.55
CA ARG A 40 -10.69 10.07 -6.22
C ARG A 40 -11.82 9.09 -6.42
N ALA A 41 -11.85 8.34 -7.52
CA ALA A 41 -12.89 7.35 -7.79
C ALA A 41 -12.96 6.26 -6.71
N VAL A 42 -11.80 5.77 -6.24
CA VAL A 42 -11.75 4.80 -5.12
C VAL A 42 -12.27 5.42 -3.83
N MET A 43 -11.85 6.65 -3.52
CA MET A 43 -12.24 7.32 -2.29
C MET A 43 -13.71 7.78 -2.29
N ASP A 44 -14.30 8.07 -3.46
CA ASP A 44 -15.74 8.27 -3.64
C ASP A 44 -16.55 7.00 -3.33
N ALA A 45 -16.03 5.83 -3.70
CA ALA A 45 -16.64 4.56 -3.32
C ALA A 45 -16.43 4.22 -1.83
N ALA A 46 -15.32 4.66 -1.24
CA ALA A 46 -14.99 4.41 0.16
C ALA A 46 -15.79 5.28 1.13
N LEU A 47 -16.00 6.55 0.78
CA LEU A 47 -16.53 7.54 1.69
C LEU A 47 -17.94 7.21 2.23
N PRO A 48 -18.92 6.73 1.45
CA PRO A 48 -20.22 6.31 1.98
C PRO A 48 -20.08 5.21 3.04
N TYR A 49 -19.26 4.19 2.77
CA TYR A 49 -19.00 3.14 3.74
C TYR A 49 -18.37 3.67 5.03
N LEU A 50 -17.39 4.58 4.92
CA LEU A 50 -16.78 5.20 6.10
C LEU A 50 -17.82 5.99 6.90
N LYS A 51 -18.67 6.78 6.24
CA LYS A 51 -19.74 7.54 6.87
C LYS A 51 -20.69 6.65 7.67
N ASP A 52 -21.19 5.60 7.03
CA ASP A 52 -22.12 4.66 7.65
C ASP A 52 -21.45 3.94 8.83
N ARG A 53 -20.26 3.38 8.62
CA ARG A 53 -19.56 2.61 9.65
C ARG A 53 -19.14 3.44 10.86
N ILE A 54 -18.75 4.70 10.65
CA ILE A 54 -18.45 5.65 11.72
C ILE A 54 -19.73 6.01 12.49
N GLY A 55 -20.86 6.22 11.80
CA GLY A 55 -22.15 6.47 12.44
C GLY A 55 -22.67 5.29 13.27
N ASP A 56 -22.37 4.06 12.84
CA ASP A 56 -22.79 2.82 13.49
C ASP A 56 -21.81 2.33 14.59
N ALA A 57 -21.00 3.22 15.15
CA ALA A 57 -20.06 2.88 16.21
C ALA A 57 -20.79 2.31 17.45
N ARG A 58 -20.29 1.18 17.97
CA ARG A 58 -20.82 0.62 19.23
C ARG A 58 -20.41 1.51 20.42
N PRO A 59 -21.20 1.59 21.50
CA PRO A 59 -20.79 2.30 22.71
C PRO A 59 -19.41 1.85 23.22
N GLY A 60 -18.45 2.77 23.31
CA GLY A 60 -17.09 2.49 23.75
C GLY A 60 -16.17 1.87 22.69
N GLU A 61 -16.63 1.70 21.45
CA GLU A 61 -15.79 1.22 20.35
C GLU A 61 -14.74 2.26 19.96
N LYS A 62 -13.46 1.84 19.91
CA LYS A 62 -12.37 2.66 19.37
C LYS A 62 -12.20 2.33 17.89
N GLN A 63 -12.68 3.18 17.00
CA GLN A 63 -12.52 2.96 15.56
C GLN A 63 -11.15 3.43 15.07
N ALA A 64 -10.62 2.75 14.06
CA ALA A 64 -9.37 3.10 13.42
C ALA A 64 -9.44 2.94 11.89
N ILE A 65 -8.70 3.80 11.18
CA ILE A 65 -8.33 3.63 9.78
C ILE A 65 -6.82 3.40 9.71
N VAL A 66 -6.41 2.46 8.85
CA VAL A 66 -5.01 2.21 8.54
C VAL A 66 -4.73 2.68 7.12
N LEU A 67 -3.66 3.46 6.95
CA LEU A 67 -3.19 3.92 5.65
C LEU A 67 -1.75 3.43 5.40
N ASP A 68 -1.46 3.03 4.17
CA ASP A 68 -0.09 3.07 3.65
C ASP A 68 0.36 4.52 3.38
N ILE A 69 1.65 4.75 3.13
CA ILE A 69 2.21 6.09 2.89
C ILE A 69 2.50 6.33 1.41
N ASP A 70 3.35 5.53 0.78
CA ASP A 70 3.96 5.85 -0.50
C ASP A 70 2.95 5.65 -1.63
N ASN A 71 2.62 6.73 -2.35
CA ASN A 71 1.54 6.76 -3.37
C ASN A 71 0.15 6.34 -2.85
N THR A 72 -0.01 6.34 -1.52
CA THR A 72 -1.29 6.19 -0.83
C THR A 72 -1.64 7.48 -0.11
N SER A 73 -0.90 7.84 0.93
CA SER A 73 -1.14 9.06 1.70
C SER A 73 -0.31 10.24 1.19
N LEU A 74 0.91 9.98 0.70
CA LEU A 74 1.84 10.99 0.19
C LEU A 74 2.13 10.76 -1.29
N GLU A 75 2.23 11.85 -2.04
CA GLU A 75 2.49 11.89 -3.48
C GLU A 75 3.97 11.58 -3.79
N THR A 76 4.41 10.35 -3.52
CA THR A 76 5.85 10.03 -3.42
C THR A 76 6.55 10.01 -4.77
N ASP A 77 5.88 9.54 -5.83
CA ASP A 77 6.45 9.49 -7.18
C ASP A 77 6.06 10.69 -8.07
N PHE A 78 5.22 11.61 -7.57
CA PHE A 78 4.75 12.78 -8.33
C PHE A 78 5.60 14.04 -8.07
N GLY A 79 6.93 13.87 -8.13
CA GLY A 79 7.91 14.95 -8.11
C GLY A 79 8.78 15.00 -6.85
N PHE A 80 9.98 15.58 -6.98
CA PHE A 80 10.91 15.77 -5.87
C PHE A 80 10.54 17.00 -5.05
N SER A 81 9.62 16.85 -4.10
CA SER A 81 9.28 17.88 -3.13
C SER A 81 9.36 17.33 -1.70
N TYR A 82 9.89 18.15 -0.79
CA TYR A 82 9.87 17.87 0.64
C TYR A 82 9.47 19.14 1.40
N PRO A 83 8.44 19.08 2.26
CA PRO A 83 7.57 17.92 2.51
C PRO A 83 6.78 17.50 1.27
N GLN A 84 6.55 16.21 1.14
CA GLN A 84 5.72 15.60 0.10
C GLN A 84 4.26 16.01 0.32
N PRO A 85 3.52 16.42 -0.72
CA PRO A 85 2.10 16.71 -0.60
C PRO A 85 1.29 15.46 -0.25
N ALA A 86 0.09 15.68 0.30
CA ALA A 86 -0.86 14.60 0.55
C ALA A 86 -1.66 14.26 -0.71
N ASN A 87 -1.90 12.97 -0.92
CA ASN A 87 -2.92 12.50 -1.86
C ASN A 87 -4.29 13.07 -1.44
N ARG A 88 -4.76 14.07 -2.19
CA ARG A 88 -5.92 14.90 -1.78
C ARG A 88 -7.19 14.07 -1.48
N PRO A 89 -7.64 13.14 -2.35
CA PRO A 89 -8.73 12.22 -2.07
C PRO A 89 -8.65 11.45 -0.75
N VAL A 90 -7.44 11.01 -0.38
CA VAL A 90 -7.21 10.20 0.83
C VAL A 90 -7.21 11.10 2.06
N LEU A 91 -6.56 12.26 1.99
CA LEU A 91 -6.58 13.25 3.06
C LEU A 91 -7.99 13.72 3.40
N GLU A 92 -8.85 13.94 2.40
CA GLU A 92 -10.24 14.35 2.61
C GLU A 92 -11.03 13.31 3.44
N ALA A 93 -10.91 12.02 3.09
CA ALA A 93 -11.57 10.95 3.84
C ALA A 93 -10.96 10.75 5.24
N ALA A 94 -9.63 10.89 5.36
CA ALA A 94 -8.94 10.80 6.64
C ALA A 94 -9.39 11.91 7.59
N ARG A 95 -9.45 13.16 7.12
CA ARG A 95 -9.96 14.30 7.90
C ARG A 95 -11.40 14.09 8.34
N TYR A 96 -12.27 13.64 7.42
CA TYR A 96 -13.66 13.32 7.76
C TYR A 96 -13.74 12.33 8.93
N ALA A 97 -12.89 11.29 8.93
CA ALA A 97 -12.85 10.28 9.98
C ALA A 97 -12.25 10.83 11.29
N GLN A 98 -11.15 11.58 11.21
CA GLN A 98 -10.46 12.17 12.36
C GLN A 98 -11.34 13.17 13.11
N GLU A 99 -12.07 14.02 12.39
CA GLU A 99 -13.07 14.95 12.96
C GLU A 99 -14.16 14.23 13.77
N ARG A 100 -14.36 12.93 13.56
CA ARG A 100 -15.35 12.08 14.22
C ARG A 100 -14.74 11.12 15.24
N GLY A 101 -13.48 11.35 15.61
CA GLY A 101 -12.79 10.60 16.65
C GLY A 101 -12.24 9.23 16.20
N VAL A 102 -12.19 8.97 14.89
CA VAL A 102 -11.54 7.77 14.36
C VAL A 102 -10.02 7.95 14.40
N ALA A 103 -9.32 7.00 15.00
CA ALA A 103 -7.86 7.02 15.04
C ALA A 103 -7.26 6.72 13.66
N LEU A 104 -6.21 7.45 13.29
CA LEU A 104 -5.52 7.24 12.02
C LEU A 104 -4.14 6.65 12.25
N PHE A 105 -3.89 5.44 11.76
CA PHE A 105 -2.58 4.79 11.86
C PHE A 105 -1.94 4.64 10.48
N PHE A 106 -0.62 4.76 10.43
CA PHE A 106 0.16 4.56 9.22
C PHE A 106 1.02 3.30 9.35
N VAL A 107 0.94 2.41 8.37
CA VAL A 107 1.74 1.16 8.31
C VAL A 107 2.49 1.13 6.99
N THR A 108 3.80 1.38 7.04
CA THR A 108 4.63 1.62 5.86
C THR A 108 5.82 0.68 5.77
N ALA A 109 6.34 0.48 4.55
CA ALA A 109 7.60 -0.19 4.33
C ALA A 109 8.83 0.71 4.54
N ARG A 110 8.65 2.02 4.76
CA ARG A 110 9.74 2.98 5.01
C ARG A 110 10.64 2.52 6.18
N PRO A 111 11.97 2.67 6.05
CA PRO A 111 12.89 2.24 7.10
C PRO A 111 12.81 3.17 8.31
N GLY A 112 12.97 2.61 9.51
CA GLY A 112 12.80 3.35 10.76
C GLY A 112 13.74 4.55 10.95
N ILE A 113 14.87 4.57 10.25
CA ILE A 113 15.81 5.70 10.25
C ILE A 113 15.19 7.01 9.72
N ILE A 114 14.12 6.93 8.92
CA ILE A 114 13.37 8.10 8.42
C ILE A 114 11.99 8.26 9.09
N GLY A 115 11.77 7.62 10.25
CA GLY A 115 10.49 7.69 10.96
C GLY A 115 10.10 9.11 11.37
N LEU A 116 10.99 9.85 12.04
CA LEU A 116 10.72 11.23 12.48
C LEU A 116 10.49 12.20 11.31
N PRO A 117 11.32 12.21 10.24
CA PRO A 117 11.00 12.97 9.03
C PRO A 117 9.65 12.61 8.40
N THR A 118 9.31 11.32 8.38
CA THR A 118 8.04 10.85 7.83
C THR A 118 6.85 11.34 8.65
N GLU A 119 6.94 11.25 9.99
CA GLU A 119 5.90 11.75 10.89
C GLU A 119 5.70 13.25 10.75
N TRP A 120 6.79 14.03 10.67
CA TRP A 120 6.71 15.46 10.40
C TRP A 120 6.07 15.79 9.06
N ASN A 121 6.37 15.02 8.01
CA ASN A 121 5.76 15.20 6.70
C ASN A 121 4.24 14.93 6.75
N LEU A 122 3.81 13.88 7.44
CA LEU A 122 2.39 13.54 7.57
C LEU A 122 1.62 14.66 8.30
N ASP A 123 2.18 15.17 9.40
CA ASP A 123 1.63 16.32 10.13
C ASP A 123 1.54 17.56 9.23
N HIS A 124 2.64 17.90 8.54
CA HIS A 124 2.67 19.03 7.61
C HIS A 124 1.64 18.90 6.47
N ALA A 125 1.47 17.69 5.94
CA ALA A 125 0.50 17.41 4.89
C ALA A 125 -0.95 17.44 5.41
N GLY A 126 -1.15 17.51 6.73
CA GLY A 126 -2.41 17.76 7.39
C GLY A 126 -3.09 16.53 7.98
N TYR A 127 -2.32 15.48 8.27
CA TYR A 127 -2.79 14.27 8.96
C TYR A 127 -2.48 14.33 10.46
N GLU A 128 -3.49 14.13 11.31
CA GLU A 128 -3.31 13.92 12.75
C GLU A 128 -3.04 12.44 13.08
N SER A 129 -1.79 12.00 12.98
CA SER A 129 -1.43 10.60 13.21
C SER A 129 -1.67 10.16 14.66
N SER A 130 -2.35 9.01 14.84
CA SER A 130 -2.43 8.28 16.10
C SER A 130 -1.29 7.27 16.28
N GLY A 131 -0.48 7.06 15.23
CA GLY A 131 0.72 6.24 15.28
C GLY A 131 1.27 5.89 13.90
N LEU A 132 2.60 5.82 13.82
CA LEU A 132 3.37 5.46 12.64
C LEU A 132 4.15 4.17 12.90
N TYR A 133 3.97 3.17 12.04
CA TYR A 133 4.68 1.88 12.09
C TYR A 133 5.61 1.74 10.88
N VAL A 134 6.87 2.12 11.08
CA VAL A 134 8.00 1.97 10.14
C VAL A 134 8.77 0.67 10.36
N ARG A 135 9.43 0.17 9.32
CA ARG A 135 10.21 -1.08 9.43
C ARG A 135 11.51 -0.85 10.20
N GLY A 136 11.65 -1.52 11.34
CA GLY A 136 12.91 -1.57 12.08
C GLY A 136 14.01 -2.27 11.28
N PHE A 137 15.27 -2.10 11.70
CA PHE A 137 16.43 -2.66 10.99
C PHE A 137 16.31 -4.18 10.73
N VAL A 138 15.83 -4.94 11.72
CA VAL A 138 15.61 -6.39 11.59
C VAL A 138 14.42 -6.68 10.67
N ASP A 139 13.37 -5.86 10.72
CA ASP A 139 12.19 -6.04 9.89
C ASP A 139 12.47 -5.79 8.42
N LEU A 140 13.51 -5.05 8.04
CA LEU A 140 13.91 -4.81 6.64
C LEU A 140 14.18 -6.11 5.85
N PHE A 141 14.57 -7.18 6.55
CA PHE A 141 14.83 -8.49 5.95
C PHE A 141 13.60 -9.40 5.89
N ARG A 142 12.46 -8.96 6.44
CA ARG A 142 11.22 -9.74 6.50
C ARG A 142 10.33 -9.51 5.27
N ASN A 143 9.33 -10.36 5.10
CA ASN A 143 8.28 -10.13 4.12
C ASN A 143 7.46 -8.88 4.49
N VAL A 144 7.23 -7.98 3.54
CA VAL A 144 6.50 -6.72 3.77
C VAL A 144 5.05 -6.97 4.15
N ALA A 145 4.36 -7.89 3.46
CA ALA A 145 2.95 -8.19 3.74
C ALA A 145 2.77 -8.79 5.14
N GLU A 146 3.67 -9.69 5.55
CA GLU A 146 3.66 -10.25 6.91
C GLU A 146 3.85 -9.15 7.95
N TYR A 147 4.86 -8.28 7.76
CA TYR A 147 5.09 -7.14 8.65
C TYR A 147 3.85 -6.24 8.76
N LYS A 148 3.24 -5.86 7.63
CA LYS A 148 2.05 -4.98 7.63
C LYS A 148 0.86 -5.63 8.32
N THR A 149 0.68 -6.94 8.11
CA THR A 149 -0.35 -7.75 8.78
C THR A 149 -0.17 -7.75 10.29
N GLU A 150 1.07 -7.97 10.76
CA GLU A 150 1.38 -7.94 12.20
C GLU A 150 1.13 -6.56 12.82
N GLN A 151 1.42 -5.47 12.11
CA GLN A 151 1.15 -4.14 12.64
C GLN A 151 -0.35 -3.86 12.75
N ARG A 152 -1.17 -4.33 11.81
CA ARG A 152 -2.64 -4.23 11.95
C ARG A 152 -3.16 -5.07 13.12
N ALA A 153 -2.69 -6.30 13.29
CA ALA A 153 -3.02 -7.11 14.45
C ALA A 153 -2.62 -6.43 15.77
N LYS A 154 -1.48 -5.73 15.80
CA LYS A 154 -1.01 -4.95 16.95
C LYS A 154 -1.88 -3.70 17.22
N ILE A 155 -2.48 -3.11 16.20
CA ILE A 155 -3.46 -2.02 16.38
C ILE A 155 -4.75 -2.59 16.99
N GLU A 156 -5.25 -3.72 16.47
CA GLU A 156 -6.42 -4.40 17.06
C GLU A 156 -6.17 -4.80 18.52
N SER A 157 -4.97 -5.30 18.85
CA SER A 157 -4.61 -5.66 20.22
C SER A 157 -4.59 -4.47 21.19
N LYS A 158 -4.58 -3.23 20.69
CA LYS A 158 -4.76 -1.99 21.49
C LYS A 158 -6.25 -1.61 21.67
N GLY A 159 -7.16 -2.51 21.30
CA GLY A 159 -8.60 -2.37 21.42
C GLY A 159 -9.25 -1.56 20.31
N TYR A 160 -8.57 -1.37 19.18
CA TYR A 160 -9.15 -0.68 18.03
C TYR A 160 -9.88 -1.66 17.09
N THR A 161 -11.01 -1.23 16.55
CA THR A 161 -11.61 -1.87 15.37
C THR A 161 -11.11 -1.15 14.12
N ILE A 162 -10.36 -1.84 13.27
CA ILE A 162 -9.91 -1.26 11.99
C ILE A 162 -11.08 -1.33 11.00
N ILE A 163 -11.77 -0.21 10.83
CA ILE A 163 -12.94 -0.12 9.94
C ILE A 163 -12.53 -0.03 8.47
N ALA A 164 -11.36 0.52 8.18
CA ALA A 164 -10.83 0.54 6.82
C ALA A 164 -9.30 0.44 6.80
N ASN A 165 -8.79 -0.28 5.80
CA ASN A 165 -7.38 -0.31 5.44
C ASN A 165 -7.23 0.15 3.98
N ILE A 166 -6.43 1.16 3.74
CA ILE A 166 -6.28 1.82 2.43
C ILE A 166 -4.81 1.77 2.04
N GLY A 167 -4.55 1.29 0.84
CA GLY A 167 -3.21 1.14 0.30
C GLY A 167 -3.24 0.93 -1.20
N ASN A 168 -2.12 1.17 -1.85
CA ASN A 168 -1.94 1.04 -3.29
C ASN A 168 -1.25 -0.28 -3.66
N SER A 169 -0.70 -1.06 -2.73
CA SER A 169 -0.07 -2.35 -3.02
C SER A 169 -0.90 -3.53 -2.49
N ALA A 170 -0.75 -4.71 -3.10
CA ALA A 170 -1.32 -5.95 -2.56
C ALA A 170 -0.76 -6.29 -1.16
N THR A 171 0.48 -5.89 -0.88
CA THR A 171 1.12 -6.10 0.43
C THR A 171 0.47 -5.27 1.54
N ASP A 172 -0.21 -4.18 1.21
CA ASP A 172 -0.92 -3.34 2.18
C ASP A 172 -2.19 -4.01 2.67
N LEU A 173 -2.86 -4.77 1.81
CA LEU A 173 -4.24 -5.21 2.01
C LEU A 173 -4.37 -6.69 2.38
N SER A 174 -3.37 -7.50 2.04
CA SER A 174 -3.35 -8.94 2.36
C SER A 174 -3.27 -9.22 3.86
N GLY A 175 -3.72 -10.40 4.31
CA GLY A 175 -3.57 -10.83 5.71
C GLY A 175 -4.68 -10.39 6.68
N GLY A 176 -5.69 -9.64 6.21
CA GLY A 176 -6.86 -9.29 7.02
C GLY A 176 -6.60 -8.17 8.04
N HIS A 177 -7.26 -8.25 9.21
CA HIS A 177 -7.22 -7.24 10.28
C HIS A 177 -7.77 -5.87 9.87
N ALA A 178 -8.82 -5.89 9.05
CA ALA A 178 -9.65 -4.73 8.72
C ALA A 178 -11.02 -5.22 8.26
N GLU A 179 -12.08 -4.50 8.59
CA GLU A 179 -13.44 -4.83 8.12
C GLU A 179 -13.58 -4.64 6.61
N LYS A 180 -12.92 -3.62 6.06
CA LYS A 180 -12.92 -3.33 4.63
C LYS A 180 -11.56 -2.83 4.14
N THR A 181 -11.20 -3.23 2.94
CA THR A 181 -9.98 -2.81 2.26
C THR A 181 -10.31 -1.97 1.03
N PHE A 182 -9.53 -0.92 0.78
CA PHE A 182 -9.64 -0.09 -0.41
C PHE A 182 -8.29 -0.03 -1.12
N LYS A 183 -8.25 -0.58 -2.34
CA LYS A 183 -7.06 -0.62 -3.20
C LYS A 183 -7.01 0.62 -4.08
N LEU A 184 -6.01 1.46 -3.87
CA LEU A 184 -5.67 2.56 -4.77
C LEU A 184 -4.95 2.03 -6.02
N PRO A 185 -4.95 2.79 -7.14
CA PRO A 185 -4.21 2.41 -8.34
C PRO A 185 -2.69 2.37 -8.08
N ASP A 186 -2.05 1.29 -8.53
CA ASP A 186 -0.59 1.13 -8.60
C ASP A 186 -0.07 0.93 -10.03
N TYR A 187 -0.97 0.87 -11.02
CA TYR A 187 -0.66 0.71 -12.44
C TYR A 187 0.31 -0.44 -12.72
N ASP A 188 -0.09 -1.65 -12.33
CA ASP A 188 0.72 -2.87 -12.45
C ASP A 188 2.04 -2.80 -11.67
N GLY A 189 2.03 -2.09 -10.53
CA GLY A 189 3.15 -1.96 -9.61
C GLY A 189 4.10 -0.80 -9.91
N GLN A 190 3.81 0.02 -10.92
CA GLN A 190 4.60 1.23 -11.24
C GLN A 190 4.63 2.26 -10.11
N LEU A 191 3.63 2.27 -9.23
CA LEU A 191 3.57 3.14 -8.07
C LEU A 191 3.63 2.38 -6.74
N SER A 192 4.02 1.10 -6.70
CA SER A 192 3.98 0.26 -5.48
C SER A 192 5.09 0.54 -4.47
#